data_AF-A0A9Q1CAT5-F1
#
_entry.id   AF-A0A9Q1CAT5-F1
#
_cell.length_a   1.000
_cell.length_b   1.000
_cell.length_c   1.000
_cell.angle_alpha   90.00
_cell.angle_beta   90.00
_cell.angle_gamma   90.00
#
_symmetry.space_group_name_H-M   'P 1'
#
loop_
_entity.id
_entity.type
_entity.pdbx_description
1 polymer ?
#
loop_
_entity_poly.entity_id
_entity_poly.type
_entity_poly.pdbx_seq_one_letter_code
_entity_poly.pdbx_strand_id
1 'polypeptide(L)'
;MQDGTPLLCQTYQMSDYITCPPTPSYKEVCVEGAKENSLPEDYITKLMEIEDNGDRETVTTTMRRMEEARQQLQMGQTSEQKK
;
A
#
# COMPACT_ATOMS: atom_id res chain seq x y z
N MET A 1 -8.24 -11.52 18.29
CA MET A 1 -9.68 -11.22 18.19
C MET A 1 -9.84 -9.77 18.62
N GLN A 2 -10.36 -8.88 17.78
CA GLN A 2 -10.73 -7.53 18.20
C GLN A 2 -11.92 -7.68 19.17
N ASP A 3 -11.75 -7.23 20.40
CA ASP A 3 -12.72 -7.35 21.50
C ASP A 3 -13.82 -6.27 21.46
N GLY A 4 -13.87 -5.48 20.37
CA GLY A 4 -14.80 -4.37 20.21
C GLY A 4 -14.43 -3.13 21.03
N THR A 5 -13.27 -3.11 21.70
CA THR A 5 -12.82 -1.97 22.49
C THR A 5 -12.48 -0.80 21.57
N PRO A 6 -13.07 0.39 21.76
CA PRO A 6 -12.73 1.57 20.96
C PRO A 6 -11.30 2.04 21.25
N LEU A 7 -10.59 2.45 20.21
CA LEU A 7 -9.22 2.98 20.29
C LEU A 7 -9.16 4.43 19.81
N LEU A 8 -8.41 5.26 20.53
CA LEU A 8 -8.11 6.63 20.09
C LEU A 8 -6.85 6.59 19.20
N CYS A 9 -7.02 6.97 17.93
CA CYS A 9 -5.95 6.96 16.94
C CYS A 9 -5.84 8.33 16.25
N GLN A 10 -4.62 8.71 15.87
CA GLN A 10 -4.40 9.82 14.95
C GLN A 10 -4.67 9.37 13.51
N THR A 11 -5.45 10.14 12.77
CA THR A 11 -5.77 9.87 11.36
C THR A 11 -5.80 11.18 10.55
N TYR A 12 -5.87 11.05 9.23
CA TYR A 12 -5.88 12.18 8.30
C TYR A 12 -7.06 12.03 7.32
N GLN A 13 -7.70 13.15 7.00
CA GLN A 13 -8.76 13.23 6.00
C GLN A 13 -8.65 14.56 5.25
N MET A 14 -8.88 14.56 3.94
CA MET A 14 -8.93 15.78 3.14
C MET A 14 -10.26 16.52 3.40
N SER A 15 -10.17 17.82 3.72
CA SER A 15 -11.36 18.66 3.97
C SER A 15 -11.92 19.27 2.69
N ASP A 16 -11.04 19.70 1.79
CA ASP A 16 -11.39 20.33 0.51
C ASP A 16 -10.77 19.53 -0.64
N TYR A 17 -11.60 18.86 -1.44
CA TYR A 17 -11.14 18.05 -2.57
C TYR A 17 -12.18 17.96 -3.68
N ILE A 18 -11.72 17.61 -4.88
CA ILE A 18 -12.58 17.23 -6.01
C ILE A 18 -12.60 15.71 -6.07
N THR A 19 -13.79 15.12 -6.13
CA THR A 19 -13.93 13.67 -6.26
C THR A 19 -13.42 13.22 -7.62
N CYS A 20 -12.41 12.36 -7.63
CA CYS A 20 -11.87 11.71 -8.80
C CYS A 20 -11.56 10.23 -8.52
N PRO A 21 -11.59 9.34 -9.53
CA PRO A 21 -11.13 7.97 -9.37
C PRO A 21 -9.63 7.92 -9.07
N PRO A 22 -9.15 6.95 -8.27
CA PRO A 22 -7.73 6.77 -8.02
C PRO A 22 -6.99 6.28 -9.28
N THR A 23 -5.65 6.36 -9.25
CA THR A 23 -4.84 5.69 -10.26
C THR A 23 -4.84 4.16 -10.05
N PRO A 24 -4.66 3.36 -11.12
CA PRO A 24 -4.51 1.91 -11.03
C PRO A 24 -3.46 1.47 -9.99
N SER A 25 -2.30 2.15 -9.97
CA SER A 25 -1.20 1.83 -9.07
C SER A 25 -1.52 2.12 -7.60
N TYR A 26 -2.21 3.23 -7.32
CA TYR A 26 -2.63 3.55 -5.95
C TYR A 26 -3.67 2.55 -5.44
N LYS A 27 -4.65 2.19 -6.29
CA LYS A 27 -5.64 1.16 -5.99
C LYS A 27 -4.98 -0.19 -5.66
N GLU A 28 -4.00 -0.61 -6.46
CA GLU A 28 -3.27 -1.86 -6.25
C GLU A 28 -2.55 -1.89 -4.90
N VAL A 29 -1.82 -0.82 -4.56
CA VAL A 29 -1.13 -0.71 -3.26
C VAL A 29 -2.10 -0.81 -2.08
N CYS A 30 -3.28 -0.16 -2.17
CA CYS A 30 -4.31 -0.26 -1.13
C CYS A 30 -4.85 -1.68 -0.98
N VAL A 31 -5.12 -2.37 -2.10
CA VAL A 31 -5.64 -3.75 -2.10
C VAL A 31 -4.60 -4.73 -1.55
N GLU A 32 -3.35 -4.65 -2.00
CA GLU A 32 -2.28 -5.53 -1.53
C GLU A 32 -1.96 -5.29 -0.05
N GLY A 33 -1.92 -4.03 0.40
CA GLY A 33 -1.76 -3.72 1.82
C GLY A 33 -2.90 -4.26 2.69
N ALA A 34 -4.14 -4.24 2.19
CA ALA A 34 -5.30 -4.81 2.89
C ALA A 34 -5.20 -6.34 3.01
N LYS A 35 -4.77 -7.03 1.95
CA LYS A 35 -4.52 -8.48 1.95
C LYS A 35 -3.38 -8.86 2.90
N GLU A 36 -2.25 -8.15 2.80
CA GLU A 36 -1.06 -8.37 3.64
C GLU A 36 -1.39 -8.26 5.13
N ASN A 37 -2.24 -7.28 5.50
CA ASN A 37 -2.66 -7.04 6.88
C ASN A 37 -3.93 -7.79 7.30
N SER A 38 -4.42 -8.72 6.47
CA SER A 38 -5.58 -9.57 6.78
C SER A 38 -6.84 -8.79 7.17
N LEU A 39 -7.13 -7.71 6.43
CA LEU A 39 -8.42 -7.01 6.56
C LEU A 39 -9.58 -7.95 6.18
N PRO A 40 -10.82 -7.67 6.64
CA PRO A 40 -11.99 -8.48 6.29
C PRO A 40 -12.17 -8.67 4.78
N GLU A 41 -12.53 -9.88 4.36
CA GLU A 41 -12.64 -10.24 2.93
C GLU A 41 -13.67 -9.38 2.19
N ASP A 42 -14.81 -9.08 2.83
CA ASP A 42 -15.85 -8.21 2.27
C ASP A 42 -15.35 -6.77 2.05
N TYR A 43 -14.45 -6.29 2.90
CA TYR A 43 -13.81 -4.99 2.75
C TYR A 43 -12.81 -4.99 1.59
N ILE A 44 -12.03 -6.07 1.45
CA ILE A 44 -11.10 -6.24 0.33
C ILE A 44 -11.88 -6.27 -0.99
N THR A 45 -13.02 -6.97 -1.05
CA THR A 45 -13.90 -6.97 -2.24
C THR A 45 -14.37 -5.56 -2.58
N LYS A 46 -14.83 -4.78 -1.59
CA LYS A 46 -15.23 -3.38 -1.79
C LYS A 46 -14.10 -2.51 -2.33
N LEU A 47 -12.85 -2.72 -1.88
CA LEU A 47 -11.69 -2.02 -2.43
C LEU A 47 -11.43 -2.38 -3.90
N MET A 48 -11.60 -3.65 -4.28
CA MET A 48 -11.41 -4.11 -5.66
C MET A 48 -12.46 -3.56 -6.63
N GLU A 49 -13.68 -3.32 -6.16
CA GLU A 49 -14.80 -2.78 -6.95
C GLU A 49 -14.66 -1.29 -7.29
N ILE A 50 -13.79 -0.54 -6.61
CA ILE A 50 -13.54 0.87 -6.91
C ILE A 50 -12.98 1.01 -8.33
N GLU A 51 -13.64 1.77 -9.21
CA GLU A 51 -13.14 2.06 -10.55
C GLU A 51 -11.90 2.96 -10.47
N ASP A 52 -10.86 2.64 -11.24
CA ASP A 52 -9.67 3.48 -11.38
C ASP A 52 -9.73 4.31 -12.67
N ASN A 53 -8.92 5.36 -12.74
CA ASN A 53 -8.92 6.28 -13.88
C ASN A 53 -8.13 5.76 -15.10
N GLY A 54 -7.54 4.56 -15.04
CA GLY A 54 -6.74 3.98 -16.12
C GLY A 54 -5.33 4.58 -16.33
N ASP A 55 -4.93 5.60 -15.57
CA ASP A 55 -3.64 6.28 -15.74
C ASP A 55 -2.48 5.42 -15.21
N ARG A 56 -1.77 4.77 -16.13
CA ARG A 56 -0.62 3.89 -15.82
C ARG A 56 0.71 4.63 -15.83
N GLU A 57 0.71 5.94 -15.58
CA GLU A 57 1.94 6.72 -15.55
C GLU A 57 2.93 6.06 -14.58
N THR A 58 4.16 5.87 -15.06
CA THR A 58 5.18 5.04 -14.40
C THR A 58 5.45 5.54 -12.99
N VAL A 59 5.27 4.62 -12.05
CA VAL A 59 5.63 4.75 -10.64
C VAL A 59 6.91 5.58 -10.49
N THR A 60 6.80 6.68 -9.73
CA THR A 60 7.80 7.73 -9.62
C THR A 60 9.20 7.16 -9.36
N THR A 61 10.23 7.80 -9.92
CA THR A 61 11.67 7.46 -9.73
C THR A 61 12.05 7.17 -8.28
N THR A 62 11.31 7.74 -7.32
CA THR A 62 11.41 7.47 -5.88
C THR A 62 11.15 6.00 -5.51
N MET A 63 10.10 5.36 -6.02
CA MET A 63 9.79 3.97 -5.67
C MET A 63 10.82 2.99 -6.24
N ARG A 64 11.33 3.23 -7.45
CA ARG A 64 12.44 2.46 -8.01
C ARG A 64 13.69 2.52 -7.11
N ARG A 65 14.02 3.70 -6.59
CA ARG A 65 15.15 3.87 -5.67
C ARG A 65 14.96 3.13 -4.35
N MET A 66 13.73 3.08 -3.83
CA MET A 66 13.40 2.33 -2.62
C MET A 66 13.52 0.81 -2.84
N GLU A 67 13.10 0.31 -4.00
CA GLU A 67 13.27 -1.09 -4.42
C GLU A 67 14.76 -1.47 -4.51
N GLU A 68 15.57 -0.65 -5.18
CA GLU A 68 17.01 -0.85 -5.32
C GLU A 68 17.72 -0.84 -3.96
N ALA A 69 17.35 0.08 -3.07
CA ALA A 69 17.88 0.13 -1.72
C ALA A 69 17.52 -1.13 -0.91
N ARG A 70 16.28 -1.64 -1.04
CA ARG A 70 15.85 -2.90 -0.41
C ARG A 70 16.68 -4.09 -0.90
N GLN A 71 16.92 -4.20 -2.21
CA GLN A 71 17.73 -5.28 -2.79
C GLN A 71 19.20 -5.22 -2.33
N GLN A 72 19.79 -4.02 -2.24
CA GLN A 72 21.16 -3.84 -1.76
C GLN A 72 21.32 -4.25 -0.29
N LEU A 73 20.35 -3.91 0.57
CA LEU A 73 20.36 -4.33 1.98
C LEU A 73 20.30 -5.85 2.11
N GLN A 74 19.48 -6.52 1.29
CA GLN A 74 19.36 -7.97 1.31
C GLN A 74 20.64 -8.69 0.83
N MET A 75 21.32 -8.14 -0.19
CA MET A 75 22.61 -8.67 -0.65
C MET A 75 23.73 -8.47 0.38
N GLY A 76 23.74 -7.35 1.10
CA GLY A 76 24.70 -7.09 2.18
C GLY A 76 24.61 -8.13 3.30
N GLN A 77 23.40 -8.45 3.76
CA GLN A 77 23.17 -9.43 4.83
C GLN A 77 23.53 -10.87 4.42
N THR A 78 23.39 -11.21 3.14
CA THR A 78 23.74 -12.56 2.62
C THR A 78 25.25 -12.78 2.54
N SER A 79 26.03 -11.70 2.42
CA SER A 79 27.49 -11.75 2.35
C SER A 79 28.19 -11.88 3.71
N GLU A 80 27.55 -11.43 4.80
CA GLU A 80 28.09 -11.53 6.16
C GLU A 80 27.87 -12.93 6.80
N GLN A 81 26.88 -13.70 6.37
CA GLN A 81 26.61 -15.05 6.88
C GLN A 81 27.46 -16.16 6.24
N LYS A 82 28.38 -15.83 5.31
CA LYS A 82 29.23 -16.79 4.61
C LYS A 82 30.72 -16.71 5.01
N LYS A 83 31.01 -16.29 6.25
CA LYS A 83 32.38 -16.22 6.78
C LYS A 83 32.57 -17.11 8.00
#